data_AF-A0A417YVD5-F1
#
_entry.id   AF-A0A417YVD5-F1
#
_cell.length_a   1.000
_cell.length_b   1.000
_cell.length_c   1.000
_cell.angle_alpha   90.00
_cell.angle_beta   90.00
_cell.angle_gamma   90.00
#
_symmetry.space_group_name_H-M   'P 1'
#
loop_
_entity.id
_entity.type
_entity.pdbx_description
1 polymer ?
#
loop_
_entity_poly.entity_id
_entity_poly.type
_entity_poly.pdbx_seq_one_letter_code
_entity_poly.pdbx_strand_id
1 'polypeptide(L)' 'MSPALMKMWVSLAAMGFMFISIVSIYFSRYKLKGAFRMITAIFAYALMILAGIIIFIVVMSGPTAD' A
#
# COMPACT_ATOMS: atom_id res chain seq x y z
N MET A 1 14.84 18.10 5.03
CA MET A 1 13.95 17.81 3.88
C MET A 1 12.80 18.79 3.96
N SER A 2 12.38 19.40 2.84
CA SER A 2 11.14 20.18 2.87
C SER A 2 9.97 19.24 3.21
N PRO A 3 8.98 19.70 3.99
CA PRO A 3 7.76 18.93 4.25
C PRO A 3 7.09 18.43 2.96
N ALA A 4 7.15 19.19 1.86
CA ALA A 4 6.74 18.76 0.53
C ALA A 4 7.51 17.52 0.01
N LEU A 5 8.85 17.53 0.08
CA LEU A 5 9.67 16.38 -0.33
C LEU A 5 9.34 15.14 0.52
N MET A 6 9.13 15.32 1.82
CA MET A 6 8.81 14.23 2.74
C MET A 6 7.47 13.56 2.40
N LYS A 7 6.42 14.35 2.13
CA LYS A 7 5.12 13.82 1.70
C LYS A 7 5.23 13.02 0.40
N MET A 8 6.09 13.44 -0.53
CA MET A 8 6.31 12.72 -1.79
C MET A 8 6.92 11.33 -1.56
N TRP A 9 7.95 11.22 -0.71
CA TRP A 9 8.56 9.94 -0.36
C TRP A 9 7.57 9.00 0.36
N VAL A 10 6.70 9.55 1.20
CA VAL A 10 5.63 8.77 1.85
C VAL A 10 4.63 8.26 0.81
N SER A 11 4.23 9.07 -0.17
CA SER A 11 3.39 8.61 -1.29
C SER A 11 4.07 7.54 -2.14
N LEU A 12 5.38 7.67 -2.39
CA LEU A 12 6.18 6.67 -3.10
C LEU A 12 6.19 5.34 -2.36
N ALA A 13 6.39 5.37 -1.03
CA ALA A 13 6.32 4.18 -0.20
C ALA A 13 4.91 3.53 -0.23
N ALA A 14 3.85 4.33 -0.20
CA ALA A 14 2.47 3.85 -0.30
C ALA A 14 2.17 3.17 -1.64
N MET A 15 2.65 3.75 -2.75
CA MET A 15 2.55 3.13 -4.08
C MET A 15 3.33 1.81 -4.14
N GLY A 16 4.51 1.73 -3.50
CA GLY A 16 5.26 0.49 -3.35
C GLY A 16 4.47 -0.59 -2.59
N PHE A 17 3.80 -0.22 -1.49
CA PHE A 17 2.93 -1.14 -0.76
C PHE A 17 1.74 -1.63 -1.58
N MET A 18 1.12 -0.77 -2.38
CA MET A 18 0.06 -1.19 -3.31
C MET A 18 0.56 -2.20 -4.35
N PHE A 19 1.75 -1.96 -4.91
CA PHE A 19 2.35 -2.88 -5.87
C PHE A 19 2.59 -4.27 -5.26
N ILE A 20 3.20 -4.32 -4.07
CA ILE A 20 3.43 -5.58 -3.35
C ILE A 20 2.11 -6.29 -3.01
N SER A 21 1.09 -5.53 -2.62
CA SER A 21 -0.23 -6.06 -2.33
C SER A 21 -0.85 -6.71 -3.57
N ILE A 22 -0.86 -6.03 -4.71
CA ILE A 22 -1.42 -6.57 -5.97
C ILE A 22 -0.67 -7.84 -6.41
N VAL A 23 0.66 -7.83 -6.35
CA VAL A 23 1.48 -9.02 -6.67
C VAL A 23 1.13 -10.18 -5.73
N SER A 24 0.96 -9.90 -4.44
CA SER A 24 0.59 -10.91 -3.44
C SER A 24 -0.83 -11.45 -3.64
N ILE A 25 -1.79 -10.60 -4.01
CA ILE A 25 -3.16 -11.02 -4.38
C ILE A 25 -3.12 -11.92 -5.61
N TYR A 26 -2.36 -11.54 -6.64
CA TYR A 26 -2.18 -12.35 -7.83
C TYR A 26 -1.61 -13.73 -7.47
N PHE A 27 -0.53 -13.76 -6.68
CA PHE A 27 0.09 -15.02 -6.27
C PHE A 27 -0.85 -15.90 -5.43
N SER A 28 -1.60 -15.29 -4.51
CA SER A 28 -2.63 -15.96 -3.71
C SER A 28 -3.73 -16.60 -4.57
N ARG A 29 -4.20 -15.90 -5.61
CA ARG A 29 -5.30 -16.38 -6.44
C ARG A 29 -4.90 -17.46 -7.44
N TYR A 30 -3.70 -17.41 -7.99
CA TYR A 30 -3.31 -18.29 -9.10
C TYR A 30 -2.36 -19.43 -8.69
N LYS A 31 -1.54 -19.26 -7.65
CA LYS A 31 -0.48 -20.22 -7.32
C LYS A 31 -0.68 -20.97 -6.01
N LEU A 32 -1.44 -20.40 -5.07
CA LEU A 32 -1.63 -20.98 -3.73
C LEU A 32 -2.98 -21.68 -3.62
N LYS A 33 -2.99 -22.87 -2.99
CA LYS A 33 -4.19 -23.67 -2.70
C LYS A 33 -4.30 -23.92 -1.19
N GLY A 34 -5.52 -24.10 -0.68
CA GLY A 34 -5.78 -24.39 0.74
C GLY A 34 -5.57 -23.20 1.68
N ALA A 35 -5.13 -23.47 2.92
CA ALA A 35 -5.01 -22.46 3.99
C ALA A 35 -4.00 -21.35 3.68
N PHE A 36 -2.91 -21.66 2.97
CA PHE A 36 -1.90 -20.67 2.59
C PHE A 36 -2.49 -19.56 1.73
N ARG A 37 -3.40 -19.88 0.79
CA ARG A 37 -4.11 -18.88 -0.04
C ARG A 37 -4.83 -17.86 0.82
N MET A 38 -5.52 -18.31 1.88
CA MET A 38 -6.32 -17.45 2.76
C MET A 38 -5.42 -16.51 3.57
N ILE A 39 -4.33 -17.01 4.13
CA ILE A 39 -3.37 -16.21 4.90
C ILE A 39 -2.73 -15.13 4.02
N THR A 40 -2.25 -15.49 2.82
CA THR A 40 -1.61 -14.51 1.93
C THR A 40 -2.63 -13.51 1.38
N ALA A 41 -3.88 -13.92 1.15
CA ALA A 41 -4.94 -13.00 0.75
C ALA A 41 -5.24 -11.98 1.85
N ILE A 42 -5.41 -12.42 3.10
CA ILE A 42 -5.66 -11.53 4.24
C ILE A 42 -4.51 -10.54 4.40
N PHE A 43 -3.26 -11.01 4.34
CA PHE A 43 -2.08 -10.15 4.43
C PHE A 43 -2.03 -9.11 3.30
N ALA A 44 -2.31 -9.54 2.07
CA ALA A 44 -2.30 -8.64 0.92
C ALA A 44 -3.41 -7.58 1.00
N TYR A 45 -4.63 -7.96 1.42
CA TYR A 45 -5.71 -6.99 1.65
C TYR A 45 -5.38 -6.02 2.79
N ALA A 46 -4.75 -6.47 3.86
CA ALA A 46 -4.29 -5.59 4.94
C ALA A 46 -3.29 -4.53 4.42
N LEU A 47 -2.32 -4.96 3.60
CA LEU A 47 -1.38 -4.04 2.93
C LEU A 47 -2.09 -3.05 2.00
N MET A 48 -3.12 -3.50 1.26
CA MET A 48 -3.89 -2.64 0.36
C MET A 48 -4.62 -1.54 1.15
N ILE A 49 -5.25 -1.92 2.26
CA ILE A 49 -5.97 -0.98 3.14
C ILE A 49 -5.00 0.01 3.77
N LEU A 50 -3.86 -0.46 4.31
CA LEU A 50 -2.82 0.40 4.86
C LEU A 50 -2.32 1.42 3.85
N ALA A 51 -2.01 0.99 2.62
CA ALA A 51 -1.58 1.90 1.56
C ALA A 51 -2.66 2.94 1.22
N GLY A 52 -3.93 2.53 1.17
CA GLY A 52 -5.06 3.44 0.99
C GLY A 52 -5.18 4.48 2.10
N ILE A 53 -5.01 4.08 3.37
CA ILE A 53 -5.03 4.99 4.52
C ILE A 53 -3.86 5.98 4.46
N ILE A 54 -2.65 5.52 4.11
CA ILE A 54 -1.47 6.39 3.98
C ILE A 54 -1.72 7.44 2.90
N ILE A 55 -2.19 7.04 1.71
CA ILE A 55 -2.49 7.98 0.62
C ILE A 55 -3.60 8.95 1.04
N PHE A 56 -4.64 8.47 1.70
CA PHE A 56 -5.74 9.32 2.16
C PHE A 56 -5.24 10.41 3.11
N ILE A 57 -4.39 10.07 4.08
CA ILE A 57 -3.79 11.04 5.01
C ILE A 57 -2.91 12.04 4.25
N VAL A 58 -2.09 11.58 3.30
CA VAL A 58 -1.19 12.47 2.53
C VAL A 58 -1.99 13.45 1.66
N VAL A 59 -3.05 12.98 1.00
CA VAL A 59 -3.90 13.83 0.14
C VAL A 59 -4.69 14.84 0.97
N MET A 60 -5.28 14.42 2.10
CA MET A 60 -6.03 15.31 2.99
C MET A 60 -5.14 16.34 3.70
N SER A 61 -3.84 16.05 3.84
CA SER A 61 -2.86 16.99 4.41
C SER A 61 -2.56 18.20 3.51
N GLY A 62 -3.17 18.27 2.32
CA GLY A 62 -3.08 19.42 1.40
C GLY A 62 -1.67 19.72 0.89
N PRO A 63 -1.52 20.72 0.01
CA PRO A 63 -0.21 21.20 -0.40
C PRO A 63 0.53 21.75 0.84
N THR A 64 1.67 21.15 1.20
CA THR A 64 2.61 21.80 2.12
C THR A 64 3.25 22.95 1.36
N ALA A 65 2.93 24.17 1.77
CA ALA A 65 3.48 25.40 1.21
C ALA A 65 4.84 25.66 1.86
N ASP A 66 5.85 24.92 1.39
CA ASP A 66 7.25 25.06 1.80
C ASP A 66 8.20 24.65 0.66
#